data_AF-A0A529NWD4-F1
#
_entry.id   AF-A0A529NWD4-F1
#
_cell.length_a   1.000
_cell.length_b   1.000
_cell.length_c   1.000
_cell.angle_alpha   90.00
_cell.angle_beta   90.00
_cell.angle_gamma   90.00
#
_symmetry.space_group_name_H-M   'P 1'
#
loop_
_entity.id
_entity.type
_entity.pdbx_description
1 polymer ?
#
loop_
_entity_poly.entity_id
_entity_poly.type
_entity_poly.pdbx_seq_one_letter_code
_entity_poly.pdbx_strand_id
1 'polypeptide(L)' 'MSTQAADTIVRHSIVVEAPIERAFKVFTEDFGKFKPKEHNLLRVPIVETVFEPRVGGNIYDRSADGSECRWANVLAYE' A
#
# COMPACT_ATOMS: atom_id res chain seq x y z
N MET A 1 -10.04 -9.84 -35.91
CA MET A 1 -9.68 -8.69 -35.06
C MET A 1 -9.55 -9.22 -33.64
N SER A 2 -8.33 -9.44 -33.15
CA SER A 2 -8.08 -9.96 -31.80
C SER A 2 -7.58 -8.77 -30.96
N THR A 3 -8.35 -8.39 -29.94
CA THR A 3 -8.03 -7.26 -29.07
C THR A 3 -7.00 -7.69 -28.04
N GLN A 4 -5.84 -7.05 -28.08
CA GLN A 4 -4.68 -7.36 -27.24
C GLN A 4 -4.94 -6.90 -25.79
N ALA A 5 -5.13 -7.85 -24.86
CA ALA A 5 -5.37 -7.61 -23.44
C ALA A 5 -4.09 -7.24 -22.63
N ALA A 6 -3.04 -6.72 -23.29
CA ALA A 6 -1.75 -6.47 -22.65
C ALA A 6 -1.64 -5.09 -21.95
N ASP A 7 -2.56 -4.16 -22.22
CA ASP A 7 -2.41 -2.75 -21.83
C ASP A 7 -2.84 -2.40 -20.39
N THR A 8 -3.30 -3.35 -19.58
CA THR A 8 -3.72 -3.09 -18.17
C THR A 8 -2.71 -3.54 -17.13
N ILE A 9 -1.56 -4.08 -17.53
CA ILE A 9 -0.53 -4.55 -16.59
C ILE A 9 0.51 -3.45 -16.39
N VAL A 10 0.63 -2.95 -15.16
CA VAL A 10 1.65 -1.97 -14.78
C VAL A 10 2.78 -2.68 -14.03
N ARG A 11 4.02 -2.48 -14.49
CA ARG A 11 5.25 -2.88 -13.79
C ARG A 11 6.16 -1.68 -13.62
N HIS A 12 6.61 -1.43 -12.39
CA HIS A 12 7.52 -0.34 -12.07
C HIS A 12 8.60 -0.84 -11.11
N SER A 13 9.84 -0.39 -11.32
CA SER A 13 11.00 -0.80 -10.52
C SER A 13 11.94 0.38 -10.29
N ILE A 14 12.48 0.47 -9.08
CA ILE A 14 13.52 1.42 -8.70
C ILE A 14 14.62 0.68 -7.93
N VAL A 15 15.83 1.21 -7.94
CA VAL A 15 16.94 0.73 -7.12
C VAL A 15 17.10 1.68 -5.94
N VAL A 16 17.23 1.12 -4.74
CA VAL A 16 17.50 1.87 -3.50
C VAL A 16 18.74 1.30 -2.83
N GLU A 17 19.59 2.15 -2.26
CA GLU A 17 20.81 1.75 -1.57
C GLU A 17 20.50 1.31 -0.13
N ALA A 18 19.81 0.17 0.01
CA ALA A 18 19.47 -0.42 1.30
C ALA A 18 19.51 -1.95 1.24
N PRO A 19 19.89 -2.63 2.34
CA PRO A 19 19.69 -4.08 2.49
C PRO A 19 18.21 -4.45 2.36
N ILE A 20 17.94 -5.67 1.88
CA ILE A 20 16.58 -6.15 1.62
C ILE A 20 15.73 -6.14 2.90
N GLU A 21 16.30 -6.49 4.04
CA GLU A 21 15.61 -6.51 5.32
C GLU A 21 15.13 -5.11 5.71
N ARG A 22 15.95 -4.09 5.44
CA ARG A 22 15.59 -2.69 5.71
C ARG A 22 14.50 -2.20 4.77
N ALA A 23 14.62 -2.51 3.48
CA ALA A 23 13.62 -2.12 2.49
C ALA A 23 12.25 -2.73 2.83
N PHE A 24 12.21 -4.03 3.14
CA PHE A 24 10.99 -4.73 3.53
C PHE A 24 10.36 -4.17 4.82
N LYS A 25 11.19 -3.92 5.84
CA LYS A 25 10.74 -3.33 7.10
C LYS A 25 10.13 -1.95 6.91
N VAL A 26 10.79 -1.05 6.17
CA VAL A 26 10.26 0.30 5.90
C VAL A 26 8.95 0.22 5.13
N PHE A 27 8.88 -0.65 4.13
CA PHE A 27 7.66 -0.82 3.34
C PHE A 27 6.48 -1.31 4.19
N THR A 28 6.71 -2.23 5.13
CA THR A 28 5.61 -2.87 5.87
C THR A 28 5.28 -2.19 7.20
N GLU A 29 6.24 -1.58 7.89
CA GLU A 29 6.03 -0.95 9.21
C GLU A 29 5.91 0.57 9.13
N ASP A 30 6.52 1.21 8.13
CA ASP A 30 6.59 2.67 7.99
C ASP A 30 5.76 3.19 6.80
N PHE A 31 4.77 2.41 6.35
CA PHE A 31 3.99 2.70 5.13
C PHE A 31 3.38 4.10 5.10
N GLY A 32 2.87 4.58 6.24
CA GLY A 32 2.31 5.93 6.36
C GLY A 32 3.32 7.08 6.22
N LYS A 33 4.64 6.81 6.29
CA LYS A 33 5.67 7.86 6.17
C LYS A 33 5.95 8.28 4.74
N PHE A 34 5.78 7.37 3.76
CA PHE A 34 6.12 7.64 2.36
C PHE A 34 4.90 7.64 1.43
N LYS A 35 3.74 7.12 1.86
CA LYS A 35 2.48 7.27 1.12
C LYS A 35 2.02 8.74 1.15
N PRO A 36 1.83 9.41 0.00
CA PRO A 36 1.28 10.77 -0.04
C PRO A 36 -0.11 10.81 0.61
N LYS A 37 -0.36 11.82 1.46
CA LYS A 37 -1.63 11.97 2.18
C LYS A 37 -2.79 12.37 1.27
N GLU A 38 -2.50 12.76 0.05
CA GLU A 38 -3.48 13.15 -0.96
C GLU A 38 -3.96 11.92 -1.75
N HIS A 39 -3.23 10.80 -1.70
CA HIS A 39 -3.55 9.57 -2.42
C HIS A 39 -4.41 8.65 -1.55
N ASN A 40 -5.66 9.06 -1.34
CA ASN A 40 -6.61 8.39 -0.46
C ASN A 40 -8.01 8.29 -1.07
N LEU A 41 -8.75 7.26 -0.68
CA LEU A 41 -10.13 7.05 -1.11
C LEU A 41 -11.16 7.76 -0.22
N LEU A 42 -10.81 8.01 1.04
CA LEU A 42 -11.64 8.80 1.95
C LEU A 42 -11.47 10.30 1.67
N ARG A 43 -12.57 11.06 1.77
CA ARG A 43 -12.60 12.52 1.58
C ARG A 43 -12.26 13.32 2.85
N VAL A 44 -12.08 12.62 3.97
CA VAL A 44 -11.80 13.17 5.29
C VAL A 44 -10.31 13.01 5.57
N PRO A 45 -9.65 13.93 6.29
CA PRO A 45 -8.23 13.81 6.60
C PRO A 45 -7.86 12.45 7.19
N ILE A 46 -6.87 11.78 6.59
CA ILE A 46 -6.30 10.52 7.08
C ILE A 46 -5.36 10.81 8.25
N VAL A 47 -5.58 10.10 9.36
CA VAL A 47 -4.71 10.16 10.54
C VAL A 47 -3.68 9.03 10.54
N GLU A 48 -4.01 7.90 9.90
CA GLU A 48 -3.16 6.72 9.91
C GLU A 48 -3.42 5.85 8.68
N THR A 49 -2.36 5.28 8.11
CA THR A 49 -2.44 4.15 7.18
C THR A 49 -1.85 2.93 7.87
N VAL A 50 -2.65 1.88 8.01
CA VAL A 50 -2.26 0.64 8.71
C VAL A 50 -1.97 -0.44 7.67
N PHE A 51 -0.84 -1.11 7.85
CA PHE A 51 -0.48 -2.35 7.16
C PHE A 51 -0.51 -3.49 8.16
N GLU A 52 -1.30 -4.53 7.93
CA GLU A 52 -1.31 -5.72 8.77
C GLU A 52 -0.29 -6.77 8.23
N PRO A 53 0.86 -6.98 8.90
CA PRO A 53 1.99 -7.77 8.36
C PRO A 53 1.79 -9.28 8.51
N ARG A 54 0.75 -9.81 7.86
CA ARG A 54 0.42 -11.24 7.85
C ARG A 54 -0.38 -11.60 6.61
N VAL A 55 -0.29 -12.85 6.16
CA VAL A 55 -1.17 -13.37 5.11
C VAL A 55 -2.64 -13.21 5.53
N GLY A 56 -3.46 -12.68 4.63
CA GLY A 56 -4.86 -12.32 4.89
C GLY A 56 -5.04 -11.03 5.70
N GLY A 57 -3.97 -10.30 6.02
CA GLY A 57 -4.02 -8.94 6.54
C GLY A 57 -4.50 -7.94 5.49
N ASN A 58 -4.87 -6.73 5.93
CA ASN A 58 -5.33 -5.64 5.07
C ASN A 58 -4.34 -4.47 5.08
N ILE A 59 -4.42 -3.65 4.04
CA ILE A 59 -3.95 -2.26 4.10
C ILE A 59 -5.18 -1.36 4.09
N TYR A 60 -5.25 -0.45 5.06
CA TYR A 60 -6.40 0.42 5.23
C TYR A 60 -6.03 1.78 5.80
N ASP A 61 -6.81 2.79 5.43
CA ASP A 61 -6.69 4.15 5.96
C ASP A 61 -7.74 4.39 7.03
N ARG A 62 -7.36 5.08 8.10
CA ARG A 62 -8.26 5.59 9.14
C ARG A 62 -8.29 7.11 9.08
N SER A 63 -9.49 7.68 9.01
CA SER A 63 -9.70 9.13 9.02
C SER A 63 -9.92 9.69 10.43
N ALA A 64 -9.80 11.01 10.55
CA ALA A 64 -9.98 11.75 11.80
C ALA A 64 -11.40 11.62 12.41
N ASP A 65 -12.40 11.26 11.61
CA ASP A 65 -13.78 11.00 12.06
C ASP A 65 -14.01 9.53 12.48
N GLY A 66 -12.98 8.69 12.42
CA GLY A 66 -13.03 7.27 12.77
C GLY A 66 -13.45 6.35 11.62
N SER A 67 -13.73 6.86 10.43
CA SER A 67 -14.02 6.01 9.26
C SER A 67 -12.78 5.21 8.85
N GLU A 68 -13.00 3.99 8.35
CA GLU A 68 -11.95 3.11 7.83
C GLU A 68 -12.25 2.72 6.38
N CYS A 69 -11.21 2.69 5.54
CA CYS A 69 -11.31 2.19 4.16
C CYS A 69 -10.22 1.13 3.91
N ARG A 70 -10.64 -0.13 3.76
CA ARG A 70 -9.77 -1.25 3.36
C ARG A 70 -9.68 -1.28 1.84
N TRP A 71 -8.47 -1.17 1.30
CA TRP A 71 -8.27 -1.07 -0.15
C TRP A 71 -7.28 -2.09 -0.70
N ALA A 72 -6.61 -2.86 0.16
CA ALA A 72 -5.79 -4.00 -0.26
C ALA A 72 -5.78 -5.12 0.78
N ASN A 73 -5.41 -6.31 0.33
CA ASN A 73 -5.18 -7.50 1.14
C ASN A 73 -3.79 -8.09 0.85
N VAL A 74 -3.15 -8.62 1.90
CA VAL A 74 -1.83 -9.24 1.86
C VAL A 74 -1.97 -10.71 1.47
N LEU A 75 -1.44 -11.06 0.29
CA LEU A 75 -1.50 -12.43 -0.23
C LEU A 75 -0.34 -13.30 0.24
N ALA A 76 0.83 -12.70 0.44
CA ALA A 76 2.05 -13.33 0.92
C ALA A 76 2.81 -12.32 1.79
N TYR A 77 3.56 -12.81 2.76
CA TYR A 77 4.41 -12.00 3.64
C TYR A 77 5.63 -12.85 4.02
N GLU A 78 6.74 -12.60 3.33
CA GLU A 78 8.00 -13.35 3.42
C GLU A 78 9.20 -12.42 3.21
#